data_AF-A0A939YTM9-F1
#
_entry.id   AF-A0A939YTM9-F1
#
_cell.length_a   1.000
_cell.length_b   1.000
_cell.length_c   1.000
_cell.angle_alpha   90.00
_cell.angle_beta   90.00
_cell.angle_gamma   90.00
#
_symmetry.space_group_name_H-M   'P 1'
#
loop_
_entity.id
_entity.type
_entity.pdbx_description
1 polymer ?
#
loop_
_entity_poly.entity_id
_entity_poly.type
_entity_poly.pdbx_seq_one_letter_code
_entity_poly.pdbx_strand_id
1 'polypeptide(L)'
;VCLMQIGGALKSGKPHDGRAPDYDDWDLNCDILFWNEILGHTIEISSMGIRVSPESLDRQLTIAGCDDRRKLPFHKSLLAGELPYTIGGGIGQSRICMLILGKAHIGEVQSSVWDEYTLKTCKEAGIVIL
;
A
#
# COMPACT_ATOMS: atom_id res chain seq x y z
N VAL A 1 9.07 -3.44 -11.00
CA VAL A 1 8.40 -2.33 -11.72
C VAL A 1 7.83 -1.33 -10.72
N CYS A 2 7.70 -0.05 -11.08
CA CYS A 2 6.87 0.92 -10.33
C CYS A 2 5.58 1.12 -11.14
N LEU A 3 4.48 0.59 -10.61
CA LEU A 3 3.18 0.62 -11.24
C LEU A 3 2.45 1.88 -10.78
N MET A 4 2.21 2.79 -11.71
CA MET A 4 1.64 4.10 -11.42
C MET A 4 0.10 4.07 -11.34
N GLN A 5 -0.47 5.10 -10.72
CA GLN A 5 -1.89 5.44 -10.76
C GLN A 5 -2.83 4.42 -10.10
N ILE A 6 -2.59 4.13 -8.82
CA ILE A 6 -3.37 3.19 -8.02
C ILE A 6 -4.46 3.94 -7.25
N GLY A 7 -5.72 3.54 -7.45
CA GLY A 7 -6.88 4.09 -6.74
C GLY A 7 -7.94 4.69 -7.68
N GLY A 8 -7.50 5.39 -8.73
CA GLY A 8 -8.39 5.95 -9.75
C GLY A 8 -8.96 4.89 -10.69
N ALA A 9 -10.13 5.15 -11.27
CA ALA A 9 -10.73 4.26 -12.27
C ALA A 9 -9.89 4.22 -13.56
N LEU A 10 -9.57 3.01 -14.03
CA LEU A 10 -8.94 2.78 -15.33
C LEU A 10 -9.95 3.00 -16.47
N LYS A 11 -9.51 2.86 -17.72
CA LYS A 11 -10.39 2.88 -18.92
C LYS A 11 -11.55 1.87 -18.85
N SER A 12 -11.42 0.83 -18.04
CA SER A 12 -12.47 -0.17 -17.78
C SER A 12 -13.59 0.34 -16.85
N GLY A 13 -13.45 1.54 -16.28
CA GLY A 13 -14.36 2.09 -15.27
C GLY A 13 -14.13 1.54 -13.86
N LYS A 14 -13.15 0.65 -13.67
CA LYS A 14 -12.79 0.07 -12.36
C LYS A 14 -11.36 0.47 -11.97
N PRO A 15 -11.08 0.68 -10.68
CA PRO A 15 -9.71 0.92 -10.23
C PRO A 15 -8.84 -0.32 -10.41
N HIS A 16 -7.53 -0.11 -10.51
CA HIS A 16 -6.56 -1.22 -10.45
C HIS A 16 -6.63 -1.93 -9.09
N ASP A 17 -6.58 -1.15 -8.01
CA ASP A 17 -6.73 -1.59 -6.63
C ASP A 17 -7.31 -0.46 -5.78
N GLY A 18 -7.80 -0.78 -4.58
CA GLY A 18 -8.30 0.20 -3.62
C GLY A 18 -7.19 1.14 -3.13
N ARG A 19 -7.53 2.41 -2.97
CA ARG A 19 -6.63 3.41 -2.36
C ARG A 19 -7.45 4.42 -1.57
N ALA A 20 -6.91 4.87 -0.45
CA ALA A 20 -7.56 5.93 0.32
C ALA A 20 -7.53 7.25 -0.46
N PRO A 21 -8.57 8.09 -0.36
CA PRO A 21 -8.63 9.37 -1.05
C PRO A 21 -7.84 10.49 -0.37
N ASP A 22 -7.32 10.26 0.85
CA ASP A 22 -6.95 11.34 1.77
C ASP A 22 -5.46 11.71 1.77
N TYR A 23 -4.59 10.87 1.22
CA TYR A 23 -3.14 11.08 1.33
C TYR A 23 -2.40 10.92 0.01
N ASP A 24 -2.73 9.95 -0.84
CA ASP A 24 -2.09 9.80 -2.16
C ASP A 24 -2.90 10.50 -3.24
N ASP A 25 -2.23 11.30 -4.06
CA ASP A 25 -2.80 11.72 -5.34
C ASP A 25 -2.78 10.52 -6.28
N TRP A 26 -3.96 10.02 -6.66
CA TRP A 26 -4.09 8.82 -7.50
C TRP A 26 -3.56 9.00 -8.91
N ASP A 27 -3.28 10.22 -9.35
CA ASP A 27 -2.64 10.46 -10.65
C ASP A 27 -1.11 10.42 -10.55
N LEU A 28 -0.55 10.49 -9.33
CA LEU A 28 0.88 10.69 -9.04
C LEU A 28 1.44 9.73 -7.96
N ASN A 29 0.77 8.61 -7.70
CA ASN A 29 1.26 7.55 -6.82
C ASN A 29 1.75 6.32 -7.60
N CYS A 30 2.47 5.43 -6.92
CA CYS A 30 2.86 4.13 -7.44
C CYS A 30 3.08 3.06 -6.37
N ASP A 31 2.96 1.80 -6.80
CA ASP A 31 3.40 0.63 -6.05
C ASP A 31 4.67 0.04 -6.66
N ILE A 32 5.65 -0.31 -5.83
CA ILE A 32 6.89 -0.96 -6.26
C ILE A 32 6.74 -2.47 -6.11
N LEU A 33 6.80 -3.14 -7.26
CA LEU A 33 6.59 -4.58 -7.41
C LEU A 33 7.88 -5.29 -7.82
N PHE A 34 8.18 -6.42 -7.19
CA PHE A 34 9.28 -7.32 -7.53
C PHE A 34 8.74 -8.71 -7.87
N TRP A 35 9.39 -9.42 -8.78
CA TRP A 35 9.15 -10.84 -8.96
C TRP A 35 9.88 -11.62 -7.85
N ASN A 36 9.18 -12.49 -7.13
CA ASN A 36 9.76 -13.34 -6.11
C ASN A 36 9.91 -14.76 -6.65
N GLU A 37 11.14 -15.19 -6.92
CA GLU A 37 11.45 -16.51 -7.48
C GLU A 37 11.08 -17.67 -6.56
N ILE A 38 11.16 -17.48 -5.24
CA ILE A 38 10.82 -18.52 -4.26
C ILE A 38 9.32 -18.82 -4.28
N LEU A 39 8.50 -17.77 -4.44
CA LEU A 39 7.05 -17.89 -4.43
C LEU A 39 6.43 -18.02 -5.82
N GLY A 40 7.21 -17.83 -6.88
CA GLY A 40 6.73 -17.84 -8.26
C GLY A 40 5.67 -16.78 -8.55
N HIS A 41 5.68 -15.65 -7.84
CA HIS A 41 4.72 -14.56 -8.04
C HIS A 41 5.28 -13.19 -7.64
N THR A 42 4.53 -12.14 -7.97
CA THR A 42 4.89 -10.75 -7.69
C THR A 42 4.67 -10.37 -6.22
N ILE A 43 5.67 -9.80 -5.56
CA ILE A 43 5.56 -9.19 -4.25
C ILE A 43 5.63 -7.65 -4.34
N GLU A 44 4.73 -6.98 -3.64
CA GLU A 44 4.74 -5.53 -3.49
C GLU A 44 5.56 -5.14 -2.26
N ILE A 45 6.56 -4.27 -2.44
CA ILE A 45 7.49 -3.86 -1.37
C ILE A 45 7.19 -2.46 -0.84
N SER A 46 6.56 -1.61 -1.65
CA SER A 46 6.30 -0.22 -1.27
C SER A 46 5.07 0.33 -1.96
N SER A 47 4.34 1.18 -1.25
CA SER A 47 3.39 2.15 -1.81
C SER A 47 3.88 3.56 -1.50
N MET A 48 3.87 4.44 -2.51
CA MET A 48 4.35 5.81 -2.37
C MET A 48 3.71 6.74 -3.37
N GLY A 49 3.77 8.04 -3.10
CA GLY A 49 3.21 9.02 -4.01
C GLY A 49 3.45 10.44 -3.58
N ILE A 50 3.28 11.35 -4.54
CA ILE A 50 3.04 12.75 -4.25
C ILE A 50 1.71 12.82 -3.49
N ARG A 51 1.70 13.57 -2.38
CA ARG A 51 0.51 13.66 -1.54
C ARG A 51 -0.51 14.58 -2.16
N VAL A 52 -1.79 14.31 -1.84
CA VAL A 52 -2.91 15.12 -2.32
C VAL A 52 -2.70 16.61 -2.06
N SER A 53 -3.08 17.42 -3.05
CA SER A 53 -3.25 18.86 -2.91
C SER A 53 -4.66 19.15 -2.36
N PRO A 54 -4.99 20.41 -2.01
CA PRO A 54 -6.37 20.79 -1.71
C PRO A 54 -7.35 20.36 -2.81
N GLU A 55 -6.98 20.54 -4.08
CA GLU A 55 -7.80 20.24 -5.24
C GLU A 55 -7.98 18.74 -5.44
N SER A 56 -6.90 17.95 -5.36
CA SER A 56 -7.01 16.50 -5.51
C SER A 56 -7.67 15.84 -4.29
N LEU A 57 -7.46 16.36 -3.08
CA LEU A 57 -8.21 15.90 -1.91
C LEU A 57 -9.72 16.10 -2.11
N ASP A 58 -10.15 17.31 -2.49
CA ASP A 58 -11.57 17.62 -2.69
C ASP A 58 -12.18 16.68 -3.75
N ARG A 59 -11.56 16.58 -4.92
CA ARG A 59 -11.99 15.69 -6.00
C ARG A 59 -12.08 14.23 -5.56
N GLN A 60 -11.02 13.70 -4.94
CA GLN A 60 -10.93 12.29 -4.58
C GLN A 60 -11.92 11.90 -3.48
N LEU A 61 -12.16 12.77 -2.49
CA LEU A 61 -13.17 12.52 -1.46
C LEU A 61 -14.55 12.36 -2.07
N THR A 62 -14.92 13.21 -3.05
CA THR A 62 -16.22 13.11 -3.72
C THR A 62 -16.30 11.85 -4.58
N ILE A 63 -15.25 11.50 -5.33
CA ILE A 63 -15.20 10.25 -6.11
C ILE A 63 -15.36 9.03 -5.19
N ALA A 64 -14.73 9.04 -4.01
CA ALA A 64 -14.81 7.97 -3.03
C ALA A 64 -16.08 8.00 -2.16
N GLY A 65 -16.97 8.98 -2.33
CA GLY A 65 -18.16 9.15 -1.50
C GLY A 65 -17.87 9.42 -0.02
N CYS A 66 -16.73 10.05 0.28
CA CYS A 66 -16.21 10.31 1.63
C CYS A 66 -16.30 11.81 2.00
N ASP A 67 -17.34 12.51 1.54
CA ASP A 67 -17.45 13.96 1.73
C ASP A 67 -17.53 14.41 3.20
N ASP A 68 -17.96 13.53 4.09
CA ASP A 68 -18.02 13.76 5.53
C ASP A 68 -16.63 14.05 6.13
N ARG A 69 -15.56 13.47 5.56
CA ARG A 69 -14.18 13.62 6.04
C ARG A 69 -13.64 15.04 5.94
N ARG A 70 -14.20 15.89 5.05
CA ARG A 70 -13.85 17.32 4.97
C ARG A 70 -13.98 18.06 6.30
N LYS A 71 -14.78 17.52 7.23
CA LYS A 71 -14.99 18.12 8.55
C LYS A 71 -13.89 17.79 9.56
N LEU A 72 -13.06 16.77 9.29
CA LEU A 72 -12.00 16.32 10.18
C LEU A 72 -10.83 17.32 10.22
N PRO A 73 -10.09 17.40 11.34
CA PRO A 73 -9.05 18.42 11.51
C PRO A 73 -7.98 18.41 10.41
N PHE A 74 -7.46 17.24 10.05
CA PHE A 74 -6.45 17.10 9.00
C PHE A 74 -6.94 17.63 7.65
N HIS A 75 -8.12 17.18 7.22
CA HIS A 75 -8.71 17.56 5.95
C HIS A 75 -9.02 19.06 5.88
N LYS A 76 -9.52 19.66 6.96
CA LYS A 76 -9.74 21.12 7.02
C LYS A 76 -8.45 21.90 6.81
N SER A 77 -7.39 21.56 7.54
CA SER A 77 -6.10 22.25 7.40
C SER A 77 -5.48 22.03 6.02
N LEU A 78 -5.61 20.83 5.44
CA LEU A 78 -5.12 20.59 4.08
C LEU A 78 -5.90 21.41 3.05
N LEU A 79 -7.23 21.38 3.11
CA LEU A 79 -8.10 22.15 2.19
C LEU A 79 -7.91 23.66 2.33
N ALA A 80 -7.54 24.15 3.52
CA ALA A 80 -7.20 25.54 3.77
C ALA A 80 -5.77 25.92 3.29
N GLY A 81 -4.97 24.96 2.80
CA GLY A 81 -3.61 25.21 2.35
C GLY A 81 -2.60 25.43 3.49
N GLU A 82 -2.93 25.03 4.71
CA GLU A 82 -2.08 25.23 5.90
C GLU A 82 -0.95 24.21 6.00
N LEU A 83 -1.05 23.08 5.28
CA LEU A 83 -0.08 22.00 5.28
C LEU A 83 0.81 22.06 4.02
N PRO A 84 2.11 21.72 4.12
CA PRO A 84 3.02 21.77 2.97
C PRO A 84 2.75 20.62 1.99
N TYR A 85 3.12 20.84 0.72
CA TYR A 85 3.23 19.76 -0.25
C TYR A 85 4.32 18.78 0.16
N THR A 86 4.04 17.49 0.03
CA THR A 86 4.96 16.42 0.39
C THR A 86 4.92 15.29 -0.62
N ILE A 87 5.99 14.51 -0.63
CA ILE A 87 6.04 13.17 -1.20
C ILE A 87 6.36 12.21 -0.07
N GLY A 88 5.76 11.03 -0.06
CA GLY A 88 6.11 10.02 0.92
C GLY A 88 5.73 8.62 0.49
N GLY A 89 6.04 7.66 1.35
CA GLY A 89 5.70 6.26 1.14
C GLY A 89 6.00 5.40 2.35
N GLY A 90 5.60 4.14 2.26
CA GLY A 90 5.97 3.11 3.22
C GLY A 90 6.66 1.97 2.50
N ILE A 91 7.78 1.51 3.07
CA ILE A 91 8.50 0.31 2.60
C ILE A 91 8.28 -0.79 3.63
N GLY A 92 7.76 -1.94 3.20
CA GLY A 92 7.48 -3.06 4.09
C GLY A 92 8.77 -3.73 4.55
N GLN A 93 9.24 -3.43 5.76
CA GLN A 93 10.48 -3.96 6.33
C GLN A 93 10.54 -5.50 6.27
N SER A 94 9.52 -6.20 6.75
CA SER A 94 9.49 -7.67 6.72
C SER A 94 9.40 -8.21 5.29
N ARG A 95 8.69 -7.52 4.38
CA ARG A 95 8.62 -7.94 2.98
C ARG A 95 9.96 -7.81 2.27
N ILE A 96 10.71 -6.72 2.51
CA ILE A 96 12.06 -6.57 1.93
C ILE A 96 13.05 -7.56 2.55
N CYS A 97 12.97 -7.83 3.87
CA CYS A 97 13.77 -8.89 4.50
C CYS A 97 13.47 -10.26 3.90
N MET A 98 12.19 -10.60 3.72
CA MET A 98 11.76 -11.87 3.13
C MET A 98 12.29 -12.02 1.69
N LEU A 99 12.20 -10.95 0.88
CA LEU A 99 12.71 -10.93 -0.49
C LEU A 99 14.23 -11.11 -0.56
N ILE A 100 14.99 -10.31 0.20
CA ILE A 100 16.47 -10.31 0.14
C ILE A 100 17.06 -11.61 0.73
N LEU A 101 16.44 -12.17 1.77
CA LEU A 101 16.90 -13.39 2.43
C LEU A 101 16.36 -14.67 1.77
N GLY A 102 15.59 -14.56 0.67
CA GLY A 102 15.04 -15.71 -0.04
C GLY A 102 14.11 -16.57 0.81
N LYS A 103 13.28 -15.92 1.63
CA LYS A 103 12.35 -16.58 2.57
C LYS A 103 11.02 -16.89 1.88
N ALA A 104 10.46 -18.05 2.19
CA ALA A 104 9.22 -18.56 1.63
C ALA A 104 8.00 -18.07 2.41
N HIS A 105 8.17 -17.61 3.65
CA HIS A 105 7.09 -17.07 4.45
C HIS A 105 7.53 -15.83 5.25
N ILE A 106 6.66 -14.81 5.33
CA ILE A 106 6.98 -13.56 6.04
C ILE A 106 7.23 -13.78 7.54
N GLY A 107 6.63 -14.84 8.10
CA GLY A 107 6.85 -15.27 9.48
C GLY A 107 8.27 -15.77 9.77
N GLU A 108 9.10 -16.05 8.76
CA GLU A 108 10.52 -16.38 8.97
C GLU A 108 11.35 -15.15 9.37
N VAL A 109 10.83 -13.94 9.16
CA VAL A 109 11.51 -12.67 9.43
C VAL A 109 10.72 -11.74 10.36
N GLN A 110 9.54 -12.17 10.82
CA GLN A 110 8.66 -11.42 11.69
C GLN A 110 7.91 -12.35 12.65
N SER A 111 8.04 -12.12 13.96
CA SER A 111 7.19 -12.78 14.96
C SER A 111 5.76 -12.23 14.88
N SER A 112 4.81 -13.13 14.66
CA SER A 112 3.40 -12.80 14.48
C SER A 112 2.53 -13.99 14.90
N VAL A 113 1.22 -13.80 14.89
CA VAL A 113 0.25 -14.89 15.06
C VAL A 113 -0.10 -15.50 13.70
N TRP A 114 -0.27 -16.82 13.71
CA TRP A 114 -0.63 -17.63 12.55
C TRP A 114 -1.62 -18.70 13.00
N ASP A 115 -2.56 -19.06 12.13
CA ASP A 115 -3.47 -20.16 12.39
C ASP A 115 -2.75 -21.52 12.40
N GLU A 116 -3.37 -22.51 13.03
CA GLU A 116 -2.79 -23.85 13.18
C GLU A 116 -2.47 -24.53 11.85
N TYR A 117 -3.27 -24.29 10.82
CA TYR A 117 -3.05 -24.86 9.49
C TYR A 117 -1.76 -24.29 8.90
N THR A 118 -1.59 -22.97 8.92
CA THR A 118 -0.37 -22.30 8.44
C THR A 118 0.88 -22.78 9.17
N LEU A 119 0.83 -22.87 10.50
CA LEU A 119 1.95 -23.36 11.31
C LEU A 119 2.32 -24.81 10.97
N LYS A 120 1.32 -25.67 10.80
CA LYS A 120 1.52 -27.07 10.43
C LYS A 120 2.13 -27.20 9.03
N THR A 121 1.57 -26.50 8.04
CA THR A 121 2.07 -26.54 6.65
C THR A 121 3.50 -26.02 6.55
N CYS A 122 3.83 -24.92 7.22
CA CYS A 122 5.20 -24.40 7.25
C CYS A 122 6.16 -25.41 7.88
N LYS A 123 5.78 -26.01 9.02
CA LYS A 123 6.60 -27.02 9.70
C LYS A 123 6.83 -28.26 8.83
N GLU A 124 5.80 -28.77 8.15
CA GLU A 124 5.90 -29.91 7.22
C GLU A 124 6.81 -29.61 6.03
N ALA A 125 6.87 -28.34 5.59
CA ALA A 125 7.75 -27.87 4.53
C ALA A 125 9.16 -27.47 5.02
N GLY A 126 9.48 -27.62 6.32
CA GLY A 126 10.78 -27.22 6.89
C GLY A 126 10.99 -25.71 7.01
N ILE A 127 9.91 -24.92 6.94
CA ILE A 127 9.92 -23.46 7.08
C ILE A 127 9.77 -23.11 8.58
N VAL A 128 10.72 -22.34 9.11
CA VAL A 128 10.75 -21.96 10.53
C VAL A 128 10.11 -20.59 10.74
N ILE A 129 8.97 -20.56 11.44
CA ILE A 129 8.26 -19.33 11.82
C ILE A 129 8.76 -18.84 13.18
N LEU A 130 9.01 -17.52 13.31
CA LEU A 130 9.47 -16.82 14.51
C LEU A 130 8.33 -16.44 15.48
#